data_AF-A0A1H0NU76-F1
#
_entry.id   AF-A0A1H0NU76-F1
#
_cell.length_a   1.000
_cell.length_b   1.000
_cell.length_c   1.000
_cell.angle_alpha   90.00
_cell.angle_beta   90.00
_cell.angle_gamma   90.00
#
_symmetry.space_group_name_H-M   'P 1'
#
loop_
_entity.id
_entity.type
_entity.pdbx_description
1 polymer ?
#
loop_
_entity_poly.entity_id
_entity_poly.type
_entity_poly.pdbx_seq_one_letter_code
_entity_poly.pdbx_strand_id
1 'polypeptide(L)'
;MGKLKWFSGGKERREEAIRIIEELLLDLQTNDSAVDVKRTLTHYLNEFKTNGTSFPFLMNRMSLELTDAILHSKVSFTPKQSEKFKELRKLMEIRIY
;
A
#
# COMPACT_ATOMS: atom_id res chain seq x y z
N MET A 1 1.87 5.71 24.36
CA MET A 1 2.69 4.57 23.88
C MET A 1 1.91 3.85 22.79
N GLY A 2 2.25 4.08 21.53
CA GLY A 2 1.55 3.46 20.40
C GLY A 2 1.89 1.96 20.36
N LYS A 3 0.87 1.09 20.43
CA LYS A 3 1.03 -0.35 20.27
C LYS A 3 1.63 -0.61 18.89
N LEU A 4 2.92 -0.97 18.84
CA LEU A 4 3.49 -1.67 17.69
C LEU A 4 2.66 -2.96 17.52
N LYS A 5 1.72 -2.97 16.57
CA LYS A 5 1.06 -4.21 16.13
C LYS A 5 2.11 -5.01 15.35
N TRP A 6 2.76 -5.92 16.06
CA TRP A 6 3.57 -6.97 15.45
C TRP A 6 2.64 -7.94 14.75
N PHE A 7 2.62 -7.92 13.42
CA PHE A 7 1.92 -8.92 12.62
C PHE A 7 2.73 -10.22 12.73
N SER A 8 2.18 -11.22 13.42
CA SER A 8 2.86 -12.47 13.77
C SER A 8 2.84 -13.48 12.61
N GLY A 9 2.18 -13.16 11.49
CA GLY A 9 2.16 -13.99 10.27
C GLY A 9 2.14 -13.22 8.95
N GLY A 10 2.55 -13.89 7.86
CA GLY A 10 2.45 -13.35 6.48
C GLY A 10 1.01 -13.14 6.01
N LYS A 11 0.06 -13.92 6.54
CA LYS A 11 -1.38 -13.79 6.27
C LYS A 11 -1.94 -12.49 6.87
N GLU A 12 -1.61 -12.20 8.13
CA GLU A 12 -2.05 -10.97 8.81
C GLU A 12 -1.50 -9.70 8.12
N ARG A 13 -0.26 -9.76 7.62
CA ARG A 13 0.33 -8.65 6.84
C ARG A 13 -0.38 -8.43 5.51
N ARG A 14 -0.79 -9.51 4.83
CA ARG A 14 -1.55 -9.44 3.57
C ARG A 14 -2.93 -8.82 3.80
N GLU A 15 -3.64 -9.28 4.83
CA GLU A 15 -4.96 -8.76 5.19
C GLU A 15 -4.89 -7.27 5.56
N GLU A 16 -3.88 -6.86 6.33
CA GLU A 16 -3.71 -5.43 6.67
C GLU A 16 -3.34 -4.58 5.45
N ALA A 17 -2.46 -5.07 4.57
CA ALA A 17 -2.12 -4.35 3.35
C ALA A 17 -3.35 -4.14 2.46
N ILE A 18 -4.19 -5.16 2.29
CA ILE A 18 -5.47 -5.07 1.57
C ILE A 18 -6.35 -3.98 2.19
N ARG A 19 -6.52 -3.99 3.52
CA ARG A 19 -7.33 -3.00 4.24
C ARG A 19 -6.83 -1.57 4.01
N ILE A 20 -5.53 -1.33 4.17
CA ILE A 20 -4.94 0.01 3.98
C ILE A 20 -5.13 0.49 2.53
N ILE A 21 -4.96 -0.40 1.55
CA ILE A 21 -5.10 -0.07 0.13
C ILE A 21 -6.56 0.28 -0.21
N GLU A 22 -7.54 -0.49 0.29
CA GLU A 22 -8.96 -0.20 0.11
C GLU A 22 -9.32 1.17 0.70
N GLU A 23 -8.84 1.45 1.91
CA GLU A 23 -9.07 2.74 2.55
C GLU A 23 -8.37 3.91 1.81
N LEU A 24 -7.19 3.70 1.22
CA LEU A 24 -6.50 4.69 0.39
C LEU A 24 -7.26 4.96 -0.92
N LEU A 25 -7.78 3.92 -1.58
CA LEU A 25 -8.55 4.05 -2.80
C LEU A 25 -9.85 4.85 -2.58
N LEU A 26 -10.54 4.60 -1.46
CA LEU A 26 -11.70 5.40 -1.04
C LEU A 26 -11.31 6.86 -0.76
N ASP A 27 -10.25 7.10 0.02
CA ASP A 27 -9.79 8.45 0.36
C ASP A 27 -9.30 9.24 -0.89
N LEU A 28 -8.86 8.56 -1.95
CA LEU A 28 -8.35 9.16 -3.20
C LEU A 28 -9.39 9.21 -4.32
N GLN A 29 -10.61 8.71 -4.09
CA GLN A 29 -11.62 8.55 -5.15
C GLN A 29 -11.89 9.86 -5.89
N THR A 30 -12.01 10.97 -5.16
CA THR A 30 -12.29 12.31 -5.70
C THR A 30 -11.04 13.09 -6.15
N ASN A 31 -9.84 12.50 -6.05
CA ASN A 31 -8.60 13.14 -6.47
C ASN A 31 -8.27 12.76 -7.93
N ASP A 32 -8.54 13.68 -8.85
CA ASP A 32 -8.27 13.51 -10.29
C ASP A 32 -6.78 13.51 -10.62
N SER A 33 -5.93 14.07 -9.75
CA SER A 33 -4.47 14.03 -9.93
C SER A 33 -3.86 12.71 -9.47
N ALA A 34 -4.63 11.84 -8.82
CA ALA A 34 -4.18 10.56 -8.28
C ALA A 34 -4.48 9.36 -9.21
N VAL A 35 -4.75 9.58 -10.51
CA VAL A 35 -5.15 8.52 -11.44
C VAL A 35 -4.13 7.38 -11.49
N ASP A 36 -2.85 7.69 -11.70
CA ASP A 36 -1.80 6.67 -11.78
C ASP A 36 -1.59 5.95 -10.45
N VAL A 37 -1.65 6.69 -9.34
CA VAL A 37 -1.57 6.12 -7.98
C VAL A 37 -2.72 5.15 -7.71
N LYS A 38 -3.96 5.53 -8.04
CA LYS A 38 -5.16 4.67 -7.91
C LYS A 38 -5.06 3.43 -8.79
N ARG A 39 -4.56 3.58 -10.02
CA ARG A 39 -4.34 2.46 -10.95
C ARG A 39 -3.36 1.45 -10.36
N THR A 40 -2.22 1.91 -9.88
CA THR A 40 -1.21 1.04 -9.24
C THR A 40 -1.80 0.35 -8.00
N LEU A 41 -2.44 1.09 -7.10
CA LEU A 41 -3.08 0.52 -5.90
C LEU A 41 -4.15 -0.53 -6.24
N THR A 42 -4.97 -0.29 -7.26
CA THR A 42 -6.03 -1.21 -7.70
C THR A 42 -5.43 -2.49 -8.30
N HIS A 43 -4.37 -2.37 -9.10
CA HIS A 43 -3.66 -3.53 -9.64
C HIS A 43 -3.16 -4.44 -8.52
N TYR A 44 -2.43 -3.88 -7.54
CA TYR A 44 -1.89 -4.68 -6.44
C TYR A 44 -2.95 -5.17 -5.45
N LEU A 45 -4.05 -4.44 -5.26
CA LEU A 45 -5.19 -4.92 -4.48
C LEU A 45 -5.73 -6.25 -5.05
N ASN A 46 -5.88 -6.30 -6.38
CA ASN A 46 -6.32 -7.51 -7.06
C ASN A 46 -5.28 -8.62 -6.91
N GLU A 47 -4.00 -8.34 -7.16
CA GLU A 47 -2.91 -9.31 -6.97
C GLU A 47 -2.86 -9.86 -5.54
N PHE A 48 -3.03 -9.03 -4.51
CA PHE A 48 -3.06 -9.48 -3.11
C PHE A 48 -4.29 -10.32 -2.76
N LYS A 49 -5.42 -10.12 -3.45
CA LYS A 49 -6.60 -10.99 -3.31
C LYS A 49 -6.42 -12.33 -4.02
N THR A 50 -5.50 -12.42 -4.99
CA THR A 50 -5.10 -13.70 -5.58
C THR A 50 -4.03 -14.40 -4.73
N ASN A 51 -4.14 -15.72 -4.59
CA ASN A 51 -3.16 -16.52 -3.83
C ASN A 51 -1.99 -17.05 -4.69
N GLY A 52 -1.85 -16.57 -5.94
CA GLY A 52 -0.88 -17.12 -6.90
C GLY A 52 0.56 -16.63 -6.71
N THR A 53 0.74 -15.43 -6.15
CA THR A 53 2.06 -14.77 -6.06
C THR A 53 2.47 -14.51 -4.61
N SER A 54 3.77 -14.66 -4.35
CA SER A 54 4.40 -14.37 -3.04
C SER A 54 4.09 -12.94 -2.59
N PHE A 55 3.59 -12.80 -1.36
CA PHE A 55 3.25 -11.49 -0.79
C PHE A 55 4.47 -10.56 -0.68
N PRO A 56 5.64 -10.99 -0.13
CA PRO A 56 6.88 -10.22 -0.19
C PRO A 56 7.27 -9.69 -1.57
N PHE A 57 7.12 -10.52 -2.61
CA PHE A 57 7.49 -10.15 -3.97
C PHE A 57 6.58 -9.05 -4.53
N LEU A 58 5.26 -9.25 -4.42
CA LEU A 58 4.27 -8.24 -4.82
C LEU A 58 4.45 -6.92 -4.06
N MET A 59 4.73 -7.01 -2.76
CA MET A 59 4.96 -5.82 -1.93
C MET A 59 6.19 -5.00 -2.36
N ASN A 60 7.31 -5.67 -2.67
CA ASN A 60 8.51 -4.98 -3.15
C ASN A 60 8.25 -4.30 -4.51
N ARG A 61 7.56 -5.01 -5.42
CA ARG A 61 7.22 -4.48 -6.74
C ARG A 61 6.28 -3.27 -6.66
N MET A 62 5.23 -3.38 -5.84
CA MET A 62 4.31 -2.27 -5.57
C MET A 62 5.05 -1.06 -5.01
N SER A 63 5.98 -1.24 -4.07
CA SER A 63 6.73 -0.12 -3.49
C SER A 63 7.44 0.71 -4.55
N LEU A 64 8.05 0.06 -5.55
CA LEU A 64 8.77 0.72 -6.63
C LEU A 64 7.80 1.45 -7.57
N GLU A 65 6.78 0.73 -8.07
CA GLU A 65 5.81 1.28 -9.02
C GLU A 65 4.94 2.39 -8.41
N LEU A 66 4.64 2.31 -7.11
CA LEU A 66 3.91 3.33 -6.38
C LEU A 66 4.77 4.58 -6.15
N THR A 67 6.06 4.41 -5.83
CA THR A 67 6.98 5.55 -5.71
C THR A 67 7.08 6.30 -7.04
N ASP A 68 7.24 5.56 -8.14
CA ASP A 68 7.28 6.11 -9.49
C ASP A 68 5.97 6.85 -9.84
N ALA A 69 4.82 6.22 -9.61
CA ALA A 69 3.52 6.84 -9.86
C ALA A 69 3.30 8.13 -9.04
N ILE A 70 3.76 8.16 -7.79
CA ILE A 70 3.67 9.36 -6.94
C ILE A 70 4.58 10.46 -7.50
N LEU A 71 5.84 10.15 -7.83
CA LEU A 71 6.82 11.12 -8.34
C LEU A 71 6.39 11.76 -9.66
N HIS A 72 5.76 10.99 -10.54
CA HIS A 72 5.30 11.46 -11.84
C HIS A 72 3.90 12.11 -11.81
N SER A 73 3.16 11.94 -10.73
CA SER A 73 1.85 12.58 -10.54
C SER A 73 1.96 13.97 -9.90
N LYS A 74 1.00 14.85 -10.17
CA LYS A 74 0.83 16.13 -9.45
C LYS A 74 0.00 15.97 -8.17
N VAL A 75 -0.01 14.78 -7.60
CA VAL A 75 -0.88 14.45 -6.46
C VAL A 75 -0.41 15.19 -5.20
N SER A 76 -1.35 15.78 -4.47
CA SER A 76 -1.13 16.26 -3.11
C SER A 76 -1.90 15.37 -2.15
N PHE A 77 -1.21 14.85 -1.14
CA PHE A 77 -1.80 13.99 -0.13
C PHE A 77 -2.12 14.77 1.14
N THR A 78 -3.29 14.52 1.71
CA THR A 78 -3.61 14.96 3.06
C THR A 78 -2.69 14.29 4.09
N PRO A 79 -2.55 14.84 5.31
CA PRO A 79 -1.78 14.19 6.37
C PRO A 79 -2.26 12.76 6.67
N LYS A 80 -3.58 12.52 6.60
CA LYS A 80 -4.18 11.19 6.82
C LYS A 80 -3.77 10.20 5.73
N GLN A 81 -3.83 10.60 4.47
CA GLN A 81 -3.39 9.76 3.34
C GLN A 81 -1.89 9.47 3.43
N SER A 82 -1.09 10.49 3.76
CA SER A 82 0.36 10.34 3.95
C SER A 82 0.69 9.35 5.07
N GLU A 83 -0.05 9.36 6.18
CA GLU A 83 0.16 8.41 7.27
C GLU A 83 -0.18 6.98 6.86
N LYS A 84 -1.27 6.76 6.10
CA LYS A 84 -1.60 5.45 5.53
C LYS A 84 -0.53 4.92 4.59
N PHE A 85 0.08 5.78 3.76
CA PHE A 85 1.23 5.38 2.95
C PHE A 85 2.44 4.98 3.80
N LYS A 86 2.68 5.64 4.95
CA LYS A 86 3.73 5.22 5.90
C LYS A 86 3.40 3.89 6.57
N GLU A 87 2.14 3.65 6.95
CA GLU A 87 1.70 2.37 7.50
C GLU A 87 1.88 1.24 6.47
N LEU A 88 1.46 1.48 5.22
CA LEU A 88 1.70 0.56 4.11
C LEU A 88 3.20 0.32 3.93
N ARG A 89 4.04 1.38 4.00
CA ARG A 89 5.50 1.28 3.94
C ARG A 89 6.10 0.39 5.03
N LYS A 90 5.61 0.52 6.27
CA LYS A 90 6.04 -0.32 7.40
C LYS A 90 5.72 -1.80 7.18
N LEU A 91 4.63 -2.12 6.49
CA LEU A 91 4.33 -3.51 6.09
C LEU A 91 5.32 -4.05 5.05
N MET A 92 5.95 -3.16 4.25
CA MET A 92 6.92 -3.52 3.20
C MET A 92 8.33 -3.72 3.74
N GLU A 93 8.66 -3.13 4.90
CA GLU A 93 9.96 -3.32 5.57
C GLU A 93 10.06 -4.74 6.15
N ILE A 94 10.39 -5.70 5.30
CA ILE A 94 10.84 -7.02 5.74
C ILE A 94 12.23 -6.82 6.35
N ARG A 95 12.31 -6.71 7.68
CA ARG A 95 13.57 -6.91 8.38
C ARG A 95 13.90 -8.40 8.34
N ILE A 96 14.82 -8.77 7.46
CA ILE A 96 15.55 -10.04 7.57
C ILE A 96 16.42 -9.88 8.81
N TYR A 97 16.08 -10.60 9.89
CA TYR A 97 16.92 -10.77 11.07
C TYR A 97 17.91 -11.91 10.82
#